data_AF-A0A7T6XQL2-F1
#
_entry.id   AF-A0A7T6XQL2-F1
#
_cell.length_a   1.000
_cell.length_b   1.000
_cell.length_c   1.000
_cell.angle_alpha   90.00
_cell.angle_beta   90.00
_cell.angle_gamma   90.00
#
_symmetry.space_group_name_H-M   'P 1'
#
loop_
_entity.id
_entity.type
_entity.pdbx_description
1 polymer ?
#
loop_
_entity_poly.entity_id
_entity_poly.type
_entity_poly.pdbx_seq_one_letter_code
_entity_poly.pdbx_strand_id
1 'polypeptide(L)' 'MPVRSELTPALRERICELHSAVHWGYKRIHNRYPWISLSTIRYTIKKEHERRAGVTKPRSGRPKKLDATDK' A
#
# COMPACT_ATOMS: atom_id res chain seq x y z
N MET A 1 11.93 12.80 12.61
CA MET A 1 11.63 11.59 11.80
C MET A 1 11.05 12.06 10.48
N PRO A 2 11.58 11.68 9.31
CA PRO A 2 11.02 12.13 8.04
C PRO A 2 9.58 11.66 7.93
N VAL A 3 8.71 12.55 7.44
CA VAL A 3 7.30 12.26 7.16
C VAL A 3 7.27 11.07 6.21
N ARG A 4 6.70 9.95 6.67
CA ARG A 4 6.63 8.71 5.88
C ARG A 4 5.62 8.94 4.75
N SER A 5 6.10 9.52 3.65
CA SER A 5 5.30 9.72 2.44
C SER A 5 4.79 8.37 1.96
N GLU A 6 3.50 8.30 1.71
CA GLU A 6 2.91 7.10 1.13
C GLU A 6 3.50 6.83 -0.26
N LEU A 7 3.72 5.56 -0.61
CA LEU A 7 4.01 5.21 -2.00
C LEU A 7 2.87 5.68 -2.89
N THR A 8 3.21 6.26 -4.03
CA THR A 8 2.24 6.62 -5.07
C THR A 8 1.55 5.34 -5.59
N PRO A 9 0.28 5.42 -6.02
CA PRO A 9 -0.46 4.27 -6.54
C PRO A 9 0.27 3.55 -7.68
N ALA A 10 0.80 4.31 -8.65
CA ALA A 10 1.58 3.77 -9.77
C ALA A 10 2.79 2.93 -9.32
N LEU A 11 3.44 3.33 -8.23
CA LEU A 11 4.61 2.63 -7.71
C LEU A 11 4.21 1.35 -6.95
N ARG A 12 3.03 1.34 -6.32
CA ARG A 12 2.45 0.12 -5.71
C ARG A 12 2.06 -0.89 -6.79
N GLU A 13 1.38 -0.44 -7.83
CA GLU A 13 1.03 -1.26 -9.00
C GLU A 13 2.27 -1.87 -9.63
N ARG A 14 3.32 -1.06 -9.84
CA ARG A 14 4.58 -1.56 -10.41
C ARG A 14 5.28 -2.59 -9.53
N ILE A 15 5.25 -2.45 -8.21
CA ILE A 15 5.79 -3.44 -7.27
C ILE A 15 5.00 -4.75 -7.38
N CYS A 16 3.67 -4.67 -7.41
CA CYS A 16 2.79 -5.83 -7.52
C CYS A 16 2.97 -6.54 -8.88
N GLU A 17 3.12 -5.80 -9.97
CA GLU A 17 3.39 -6.34 -11.30
C GLU A 17 4.73 -7.08 -11.35
N LEU A 18 5.80 -6.49 -10.81
CA LEU A 18 7.12 -7.15 -10.74
C LEU A 18 7.08 -8.46 -9.95
N HIS A 19 6.27 -8.54 -8.89
CA HIS A 19 6.12 -9.74 -8.10
C HIS A 19 5.23 -10.80 -8.78
N SER A 20 4.08 -10.39 -9.32
CA SER A 20 3.07 -11.32 -9.85
C SER A 20 3.31 -11.74 -11.29
N ALA A 21 3.73 -10.83 -12.18
CA ALA A 21 3.94 -11.13 -13.60
C ALA A 21 5.36 -11.60 -13.91
N VAL A 22 6.36 -11.00 -13.25
CA VAL A 22 7.78 -11.29 -13.51
C VAL A 22 8.39 -12.24 -12.45
N HIS A 23 7.63 -12.59 -11.41
CA HIS A 23 8.06 -13.47 -10.31
C HIS A 23 9.35 -13.01 -9.62
N TRP A 24 9.56 -11.70 -9.49
CA TRP A 24 10.72 -11.18 -8.76
C TRP A 24 10.55 -11.38 -7.25
N GLY A 25 11.61 -11.92 -6.62
CA GLY A 25 11.70 -11.97 -5.17
C GLY A 25 11.86 -10.59 -4.52
N TYR A 26 11.43 -10.45 -3.27
CA TYR A 26 11.42 -9.16 -2.54
C TYR A 26 12.77 -8.44 -2.51
N LYS A 27 13.88 -9.18 -2.35
CA LYS A 27 15.24 -8.61 -2.38
C LYS A 27 15.58 -8.01 -3.74
N ARG A 28 15.15 -8.64 -4.82
CA ARG A 28 15.39 -8.14 -6.19
C ARG A 28 14.60 -6.85 -6.45
N ILE A 29 13.36 -6.78 -5.97
CA ILE A 29 12.54 -5.57 -6.04
C ILE A 29 13.18 -4.44 -5.21
N HIS A 30 13.68 -4.74 -4.01
CA HIS A 30 14.39 -3.76 -3.19
C HIS A 30 15.68 -3.27 -3.85
N ASN A 31 16.45 -4.14 -4.50
CA ASN A 31 17.65 -3.71 -5.22
C ASN A 31 17.32 -2.74 -6.36
N ARG A 32 16.14 -2.85 -6.98
CA ARG A 32 15.67 -1.88 -7.98
C ARG A 32 15.17 -0.58 -7.35
N TYR A 33 14.56 -0.66 -6.18
CA TYR A 33 14.01 0.48 -5.45
C TYR A 33 14.59 0.56 -4.02
N PRO A 34 15.89 0.89 -3.87
CA PRO A 34 16.58 0.79 -2.57
C PRO A 34 16.08 1.79 -1.52
N TRP A 35 15.39 2.86 -1.94
CA TRP A 35 14.75 3.81 -1.02
C TRP A 35 13.44 3.26 -0.40
N ILE A 36 12.92 2.14 -0.93
CA ILE A 36 11.70 1.50 -0.44
C ILE A 36 12.10 0.32 0.43
N SER A 37 11.80 0.39 1.72
CA SER A 37 12.16 -0.69 2.63
C SER A 37 11.53 -2.04 2.20
N LEU A 38 12.25 -3.14 2.46
CA LEU A 38 11.74 -4.50 2.25
C LEU A 38 10.39 -4.75 2.95
N SER A 39 10.20 -4.16 4.12
CA SER A 39 8.96 -4.23 4.90
C SER A 39 7.81 -3.58 4.13
N THR A 40 8.07 -2.43 3.51
CA THR A 40 7.09 -1.72 2.69
C THR A 40 6.73 -2.52 1.44
N ILE A 41 7.71 -3.12 0.76
CA ILE A 41 7.47 -3.98 -0.42
C ILE A 41 6.57 -5.17 -0.02
N ARG A 42 6.93 -5.90 1.04
CA ARG A 42 6.11 -7.02 1.54
C ARG A 42 4.71 -6.59 1.92
N TYR A 43 4.58 -5.48 2.64
CA TYR A 43 3.28 -4.95 3.05
C TYR A 43 2.42 -4.55 1.83
N THR A 44 3.02 -3.92 0.83
CA THR A 44 2.32 -3.49 -0.39
C THR A 44 1.76 -4.69 -1.14
N ILE A 45 2.58 -5.70 -1.42
CA ILE A 45 2.17 -6.94 -2.09
C ILE A 45 1.08 -7.65 -1.26
N LYS A 46 1.29 -7.76 0.06
CA LYS A 46 0.29 -8.39 0.94
C LYS A 46 -1.02 -7.63 0.94
N LYS A 47 -1.03 -6.30 0.91
CA LYS A 47 -2.26 -5.49 1.00
C LYS A 47 -2.93 -5.21 -0.34
N GLU A 48 -2.31 -5.57 -1.46
CA GLU A 48 -2.86 -5.33 -2.79
C GLU A 48 -4.26 -5.94 -2.95
N HIS A 49 -4.46 -7.18 -2.49
CA HIS A 49 -5.78 -7.83 -2.54
C HIS A 49 -6.87 -7.12 -1.71
N GLU A 50 -6.49 -6.34 -0.71
CA GLU A 50 -7.45 -5.57 0.12
C GLU A 50 -7.75 -4.18 -0.47
N ARG A 51 -6.91 -3.69 -1.38
CA ARG A 51 -7.03 -2.37 -2.02
C ARG A 51 -7.84 -2.53 -3.30
N ARG A 52 -9.18 -2.51 -3.20
CA ARG A 52 -10.02 -2.38 -4.40
C ARG A 52 -9.73 -1.01 -5.05
N ALA A 53 -9.28 -1.03 -6.31
CA ALA A 53 -8.99 0.16 -7.13
C ALA A 53 -7.81 1.07 -6.67
N GLY A 54 -6.75 0.51 -6.05
CA GLY A 54 -5.51 1.25 -5.78
C GLY A 54 -5.58 2.28 -4.64
N VAL A 55 -6.75 2.48 -4.04
CA VAL A 55 -6.97 3.43 -2.95
C VAL A 55 -6.61 2.79 -1.59
N THR A 56 -5.86 3.52 -0.77
CA THR A 56 -5.64 3.17 0.63
C THR A 56 -6.92 3.29 1.43
N LYS A 57 -7.24 2.29 2.25
CA LYS A 57 -8.32 2.42 3.22
C LYS A 57 -8.02 3.61 4.14
N PRO A 58 -8.95 4.55 4.31
CA PRO A 58 -8.78 5.61 5.29
C PRO A 58 -8.60 4.97 6.66
N ARG A 59 -7.76 5.59 7.51
CA ARG A 59 -7.65 5.15 8.90
C ARG A 59 -9.04 5.26 9.53
N SER A 60 -9.48 4.24 10.26
CA SER A 60 -10.67 4.36 11.08
C SER A 60 -10.42 5.50 12.07
N GLY A 61 -11.05 6.65 11.82
CA GLY A 61 -10.97 7.79 12.70
C GLY A 61 -11.72 7.54 14.00
N ARG A 62 -11.75 8.55 14.86
CA ARG A 62 -12.66 8.54 16.02
C ARG A 62 -14.10 8.42 15.48
N PRO A 63 -14.93 7.49 15.98
CA PRO A 63 -16.32 7.41 15.58
C PRO A 63 -17.02 8.75 15.87
N LYS A 64 -17.78 9.25 14.88
CA LYS A 64 -18.65 10.42 15.06
C LYS A 64 -19.95 9.95 15.71
N LYS A 65 -20.53 10.76 16.60
CA LYS A 65 -21.88 10.51 17.11
C LYS A 65 -22.85 10.49 15.92
N LEU A 66 -23.76 9.52 15.91
CA LEU A 66 -24.85 9.46 14.94
C LEU A 66 -25.80 10.64 15.21
N ASP A 67 -26.06 11.46 14.20
CA ASP A 67 -27.11 12.49 14.26
C ASP A 67 -28.46 11.86 13.88
N ALA A 68 -29.55 12.43 14.40
CA ALA A 68 -30.90 11.87 14.39
C ALA A 68 -31.57 11.73 12.99
N THR A 69 -30.84 11.97 11.90
CA THR A 69 -31.35 11.91 10.52
C THR A 69 -31.07 10.56 9.83
N ASP A 70 -30.40 9.62 10.51
CA ASP A 70 -30.10 8.27 9.99
C ASP A 70 -31.12 7.23 10.52
N LYS A 71 -32.42 7.48 10.31
CA LYS A 71 -33.49 6.51 10.61
C LYS A 71 -34.37 6.23 9.39
#